data_AF-A0A1G0FYG0-F1
#
_entry.id   AF-A0A1G0FYG0-F1
#
_cell.length_a   1.000
_cell.length_b   1.000
_cell.length_c   1.000
_cell.angle_alpha   90.00
_cell.angle_beta   90.00
_cell.angle_gamma   90.00
#
_symmetry.space_group_name_H-M   'P 1'
#
loop_
_entity.id
_entity.type
_entity.pdbx_description
1 polymer ?
#
loop_
_entity_poly.entity_id
_entity_poly.type
_entity_poly.pdbx_seq_one_letter_code
_entity_poly.pdbx_strand_id
1 'polypeptide(L)' 'MAEKKKWIQDAIKRPGALRKKLKVKEGDNIPAKKLEKATHSKNKLLAKEAHLAETLKKMRKKKK' A
#
# COMPACT_ATOMS: atom_id res chain seq x y z
N MET A 1 22.35 17.04 8.84
CA MET A 1 21.16 16.76 8.01
C MET A 1 20.76 15.32 8.28
N ALA A 2 19.81 15.08 9.19
CA ALA A 2 19.47 13.72 9.61
C ALA A 2 18.71 13.01 8.48
N GLU A 3 19.40 12.09 7.83
CA GLU A 3 18.87 11.12 6.89
C GLU A 3 17.65 10.47 7.55
N LYS A 4 16.45 10.67 6.99
CA LYS A 4 15.24 10.00 7.47
C LYS A 4 15.40 8.50 7.20
N LYS A 5 16.07 7.79 8.11
CA LYS A 5 16.26 6.33 8.11
C LYS A 5 14.94 5.58 7.95
N LYS A 6 13.81 6.24 8.21
CA LYS A 6 12.45 5.70 8.21
C LYS A 6 11.47 6.50 7.33
N TRP A 7 11.92 7.04 6.20
CA TRP A 7 11.08 7.86 5.29
C TRP A 7 9.75 7.20 4.88
N ILE A 8 9.72 5.86 4.72
CA ILE A 8 8.50 5.10 4.37
C ILE A 8 7.51 5.08 5.55
N GLN A 9 8.01 4.94 6.78
CA GLN A 9 7.17 4.90 7.97
C GLN A 9 6.59 6.29 8.26
N ASP A 10 7.38 7.35 8.08
CA ASP A 10 6.93 8.75 8.21
C ASP A 10 5.92 9.15 7.13
N ALA A 11 6.05 8.61 5.91
CA ALA A 11 5.14 8.89 4.82
C ALA A 11 3.75 8.25 5.00
N ILE A 12 3.66 7.14 5.76
CA ILE A 12 2.41 6.41 5.99
C ILE A 12 1.74 6.93 7.28
N LYS A 13 1.10 8.10 7.19
CA LYS A 13 0.38 8.72 8.32
C LYS A 13 -0.87 7.97 8.79
N ARG A 14 -1.48 7.17 7.91
CA ARG A 14 -2.71 6.40 8.19
C ARG A 14 -2.53 4.94 7.76
N PRO A 15 -2.00 4.07 8.64
CA PRO A 15 -1.88 2.65 8.34
C PRO A 15 -3.28 2.07 8.04
N GLY A 16 -3.38 1.27 6.97
CA GLY A 16 -4.64 0.64 6.57
C GLY A 16 -5.63 1.51 5.79
N ALA A 17 -5.26 2.74 5.37
CA ALA A 17 -6.13 3.59 4.54
C ALA A 17 -6.62 2.88 3.26
N LEU A 18 -5.74 2.17 2.57
CA LEU A 18 -6.08 1.37 1.39
C LEU A 18 -7.06 0.23 1.72
N ARG A 19 -6.93 -0.41 2.89
CA ARG A 19 -7.81 -1.50 3.35
C ARG A 19 -9.22 -0.99 3.67
N LYS A 20 -9.29 0.17 4.34
CA LYS A 20 -10.56 0.87 4.62
C LYS A 20 -11.26 1.26 3.32
N LYS A 21 -10.52 1.81 2.34
CA LYS A 21 -11.06 2.16 1.01
C LYS A 21 -11.58 0.94 0.24
N LEU A 22 -10.91 -0.21 0.35
CA LEU A 22 -11.30 -1.46 -0.32
C LEU A 22 -12.33 -2.30 0.46
N LYS A 23 -12.82 -1.80 1.60
CA LYS A 23 -13.73 -2.50 2.54
C LYS A 23 -13.26 -3.93 2.82
N VAL A 24 -11.96 -4.11 3.06
CA VAL A 24 -11.39 -5.40 3.48
C VAL A 24 -11.39 -5.44 4.99
N LYS A 25 -11.76 -6.57 5.59
CA LYS A 25 -11.74 -6.78 7.04
C LYS A 25 -10.36 -6.46 7.62
N GLU A 26 -10.33 -5.92 8.84
CA GLU A 26 -9.07 -5.69 9.55
C GLU A 26 -8.38 -7.04 9.86
N GLY A 27 -7.04 -7.11 9.89
CA GLY A 27 -6.29 -8.38 9.90
C GLY A 27 -6.17 -9.15 8.55
N ASP A 28 -7.17 -9.11 7.67
CA ASP A 28 -7.12 -9.83 6.39
C ASP A 28 -6.15 -9.26 5.33
N ASN A 29 -5.57 -10.18 4.54
CA ASN A 29 -4.76 -9.83 3.38
C ASN A 29 -5.62 -9.12 2.32
N ILE A 30 -5.07 -8.08 1.67
CA ILE A 30 -5.74 -7.42 0.55
C ILE A 30 -5.80 -8.41 -0.63
N PRO A 31 -6.99 -8.79 -1.13
CA PRO A 31 -7.10 -9.71 -2.25
C PRO A 31 -6.43 -9.12 -3.50
N ALA A 32 -5.66 -9.93 -4.24
CA ALA A 32 -4.93 -9.47 -5.44
C ALA A 32 -5.88 -8.79 -6.44
N LYS A 33 -7.04 -9.40 -6.70
CA LYS A 33 -8.08 -8.84 -7.58
C LYS A 33 -8.57 -7.45 -7.14
N LYS A 34 -8.65 -7.18 -5.84
CA LYS A 34 -9.06 -5.86 -5.33
C LYS A 34 -7.91 -4.86 -5.42
N LEU A 35 -6.68 -5.31 -5.23
CA LEU A 35 -5.48 -4.50 -5.34
C LEU A 35 -5.25 -4.07 -6.80
N GLU A 36 -5.43 -4.95 -7.78
CA GLU A 36 -5.32 -4.63 -9.21
C GLU A 36 -6.44 -3.69 -9.70
N LYS A 37 -7.64 -3.78 -9.12
CA LYS A 37 -8.69 -2.78 -9.37
C LYS A 37 -8.35 -1.42 -8.75
N ALA A 38 -7.66 -1.44 -7.60
CA ALA A 38 -7.22 -0.24 -6.91
C ALA A 38 -6.12 0.50 -7.70
N THR A 39 -5.20 -0.21 -8.36
CA THR A 39 -4.16 0.39 -9.21
C THR A 39 -4.74 1.06 -10.45
N HIS A 40 -5.76 0.45 -11.08
CA HIS A 40 -6.46 1.02 -12.23
C HIS A 40 -7.57 2.02 -11.88
N SER A 41 -7.70 2.41 -10.61
CA SER A 41 -8.75 3.34 -10.19
C SER A 41 -8.51 4.75 -10.71
N LYS A 42 -9.57 5.43 -11.16
CA LYS A 42 -9.53 6.85 -11.60
C LYS A 42 -9.08 7.81 -10.48
N ASN A 43 -9.18 7.40 -9.22
CA ASN A 43 -8.72 8.19 -8.08
C ASN A 43 -7.20 8.07 -7.92
N LYS A 44 -6.49 9.16 -8.26
CA LYS A 44 -5.02 9.25 -8.25
C LYS A 44 -4.37 8.92 -6.90
N LEU A 45 -5.04 9.23 -5.78
CA LEU A 45 -4.51 8.91 -4.45
C LEU A 45 -4.60 7.41 -4.15
N LEU A 46 -5.73 6.79 -4.52
CA LEU A 46 -5.97 5.37 -4.31
C LEU A 46 -5.02 4.53 -5.18
N ALA A 47 -4.82 4.92 -6.44
CA ALA A 47 -3.88 4.25 -7.33
C ALA A 47 -2.43 4.30 -6.82
N LYS A 48 -1.98 5.47 -6.33
CA LYS A 48 -0.65 5.63 -5.72
C LYS A 48 -0.45 4.72 -4.50
N GLU A 49 -1.45 4.66 -3.61
CA GLU A 49 -1.43 3.77 -2.45
C GLU A 49 -1.35 2.29 -2.86
N ALA A 50 -2.09 1.90 -3.90
CA ALA A 50 -2.11 0.54 -4.42
C ALA A 50 -0.76 0.15 -5.06
N HIS A 51 -0.17 1.02 -5.89
CA HIS A 51 1.15 0.79 -6.48
C HIS A 51 2.28 0.72 -5.44
N LEU A 52 2.20 1.56 -4.39
CA LEU A 52 3.13 1.46 -3.27
C LEU A 52 3.00 0.10 -2.57
N ALA A 53 1.77 -0.37 -2.34
CA ALA A 53 1.53 -1.69 -1.75
C ALA A 53 2.06 -2.85 -2.62
N GLU A 54 1.91 -2.78 -3.95
CA GLU A 54 2.53 -3.75 -4.87
C GLU A 54 4.06 -3.76 -4.78
N THR A 55 4.64 -2.57 -4.78
CA THR A 55 6.10 -2.39 -4.70
C THR A 55 6.62 -2.98 -3.39
N LEU A 56 5.97 -2.68 -2.26
CA LEU A 56 6.31 -3.24 -0.95
C LEU A 56 6.17 -4.78 -0.92
N LYS A 57 5.12 -5.33 -1.55
CA LYS A 57 4.93 -6.78 -1.68
C LYS A 57 6.06 -7.44 -2.48
N LYS A 58 6.48 -6.83 -3.59
CA LYS A 58 7.60 -7.32 -4.42
C LYS A 58 8.93 -7.23 -3.67
N MET A 59 9.20 -6.13 -2.97
CA MET A 59 10.41 -5.97 -2.15
C MET A 59 10.49 -7.01 -1.02
N ARG A 60 9.36 -7.33 -0.37
CA ARG A 60 9.30 -8.39 0.64
C ARG A 60 9.52 -9.78 0.05
N LYS A 61 9.04 -10.05 -1.17
CA LYS A 61 9.27 -11.32 -1.88
C LYS A 61 10.73 -11.52 -2.28
N LYS A 62 11.46 -10.45 -2.60
CA LYS A 62 12.86 -10.50 -3.06
C LYS A 62 13.88 -10.73 -1.93
N LYS A 63 13.49 -10.57 -0.67
CA LYS A 63 14.34 -10.86 0.51
C LYS A 63 14.45 -12.36 0.84
N LYS A 64 14.37 -13.23 -0.18
CA LYS A 64 14.56 -14.66 -0.03
C LYS A 64 15.91 -15.05 -0.60
#